data_AF-A0A6P1DNF1-F1
#
_entry.id   AF-A0A6P1DNF1-F1
#
_cell.length_a   1.000
_cell.length_b   1.000
_cell.length_c   1.000
_cell.angle_alpha   90.00
_cell.angle_beta   90.00
_cell.angle_gamma   90.00
#
_symmetry.space_group_name_H-M   'P 1'
#
loop_
_entity.id
_entity.type
_entity.pdbx_description
1 polymer ?
#
loop_
_entity_poly.entity_id
_entity_poly.type
_entity_poly.pdbx_seq_one_letter_code
_entity_poly.pdbx_strand_id
1 'polypeptide(L)'
;MQWTIDPTNLGEVLACAGIARLAWMRDSTAETGFEDTTFVAPDSALDTLTPSLSETATGLKLCGLDIDWWQPWGLNAGLKNWAGQQTALTVHRHSVQQASSRAPADWPAFSAPARGQLYVDALGMWDAQGIGWSLNEQPQHQIAGRPWLEILASLGLQAFSVAGNRHDGFVYHLWRPAPLPLAVAAFGGHGPSIYSLRGYRAPTDKSGKVTYLLSAHPL
;
A
#
# COMPACT_ATOMS: atom_id res chain seq x y z
N MET A 1 15.79 -2.40 10.68
CA MET A 1 15.42 -1.17 9.95
C MET A 1 14.25 -0.52 10.65
N GLN A 2 14.17 0.81 10.56
CA GLN A 2 13.08 1.58 11.14
C GLN A 2 12.66 2.71 10.21
N TRP A 3 11.36 2.96 10.14
CA TRP A 3 10.79 4.04 9.35
C TRP A 3 9.73 4.77 10.16
N THR A 4 9.84 6.09 10.25
CA THR A 4 8.75 6.92 10.76
C THR A 4 7.71 7.09 9.66
N ILE A 5 6.44 6.83 9.99
CA ILE A 5 5.33 6.89 9.05
C ILE A 5 4.22 7.81 9.56
N ASP A 6 3.37 8.27 8.66
CA ASP A 6 2.09 8.90 8.99
C ASP A 6 1.02 7.80 9.15
N PRO A 7 0.56 7.51 10.37
CA PRO A 7 -0.45 6.49 10.59
C PRO A 7 -1.82 6.87 10.02
N THR A 8 -2.04 8.14 9.63
CA THR A 8 -3.25 8.57 8.93
C THR A 8 -3.19 8.24 7.43
N ASN A 9 -2.04 7.85 6.90
CA ASN A 9 -1.90 7.42 5.52
C ASN A 9 -1.98 5.89 5.43
N LEU A 10 -3.14 5.36 5.05
CA LEU A 10 -3.33 3.91 4.91
C LEU A 10 -2.31 3.29 3.93
N GLY A 11 -1.87 3.99 2.89
CA GLY A 11 -0.84 3.52 1.99
C GLY A 11 0.50 3.23 2.67
N GLU A 12 0.91 4.06 3.64
CA GLU A 12 2.14 3.84 4.41
C GLU A 12 2.01 2.65 5.36
N VAL A 13 0.86 2.50 6.01
CA VAL A 13 0.59 1.36 6.89
C VAL A 13 0.52 0.06 6.09
N LEU A 14 -0.08 0.08 4.90
CA LEU A 14 -0.08 -1.07 3.98
C LEU A 14 1.32 -1.38 3.44
N ALA A 15 2.16 -0.37 3.21
CA ALA A 15 3.55 -0.60 2.85
C ALA A 15 4.30 -1.33 3.97
N CYS A 16 4.09 -0.92 5.23
CA CYS A 16 4.61 -1.63 6.39
C CYS A 16 4.10 -3.09 6.47
N ALA A 17 2.82 -3.32 6.16
CA ALA A 17 2.24 -4.66 6.05
C ALA A 17 2.92 -5.51 4.94
N GLY A 18 3.28 -4.89 3.81
CA GLY A 18 4.09 -5.52 2.77
C GLY A 18 5.48 -5.93 3.27
N ILE A 19 6.15 -5.05 4.00
CA ILE A 19 7.45 -5.32 4.62
C ILE A 19 7.33 -6.46 5.65
N ALA A 20 6.29 -6.48 6.48
CA ALA A 20 6.02 -7.56 7.42
C ALA A 20 5.89 -8.92 6.73
N ARG A 21 5.14 -8.97 5.61
CA ARG A 21 5.01 -10.18 4.79
C ARG A 21 6.35 -10.63 4.21
N LEU A 22 7.14 -9.69 3.68
CA LEU A 22 8.46 -9.98 3.10
C LEU A 22 9.44 -10.51 4.16
N ALA A 23 9.45 -9.92 5.35
CA ALA A 23 10.25 -10.39 6.48
C ALA A 23 9.87 -11.83 6.85
N TRP A 24 8.57 -12.11 6.99
CA TRP A 24 8.06 -13.43 7.32
C TRP A 24 8.38 -14.50 6.25
N MET A 25 8.34 -14.14 4.97
CA MET A 25 8.71 -15.06 3.88
C MET A 25 10.18 -15.49 3.93
N ARG A 26 11.05 -14.68 4.55
CA ARG A 26 12.46 -15.01 4.76
C ARG A 26 12.71 -15.75 6.05
N ASP A 27 12.06 -15.29 7.12
CA ASP A 27 12.14 -15.86 8.45
C ASP A 27 10.75 -15.81 9.07
N SER A 28 10.11 -16.97 9.20
CA SER A 28 8.74 -17.07 9.71
C SER A 28 8.61 -16.69 11.19
N THR A 29 9.74 -16.52 11.89
CA THR A 29 9.80 -16.04 13.28
C THR A 29 10.06 -14.54 13.39
N ALA A 30 10.32 -13.85 12.28
CA ALA A 30 10.57 -12.42 12.27
C ALA A 30 9.39 -11.63 12.86
N GLU A 31 9.70 -10.77 13.82
CA GLU A 31 8.75 -9.82 14.39
C GLU A 31 8.84 -8.48 13.66
N THR A 32 7.68 -7.89 13.39
CA THR A 32 7.56 -6.53 12.83
C THR A 32 6.41 -5.81 13.50
N GLY A 33 6.46 -4.49 13.58
CA GLY A 33 5.38 -3.70 14.15
C GLY A 33 5.77 -2.27 14.48
N PHE A 34 4.88 -1.59 15.17
CA PHE A 34 4.97 -0.17 15.46
C PHE A 34 5.35 0.08 16.92
N GLU A 35 6.28 1.00 17.08
CA GLU A 35 6.60 1.70 18.31
C GLU A 35 6.13 3.15 18.11
N ASP A 36 4.93 3.45 18.59
CA ASP A 36 4.20 4.69 18.28
C ASP A 36 3.97 4.87 16.77
N THR A 37 4.68 5.81 16.14
CA THR A 37 4.62 6.12 14.70
C THR A 37 5.80 5.55 13.91
N THR A 38 6.69 4.80 14.57
CA THR A 38 7.86 4.19 13.95
C THR A 38 7.60 2.71 13.70
N PHE A 39 7.67 2.29 12.44
CA PHE A 39 7.62 0.88 12.06
C PHE A 39 9.01 0.26 12.12
N VAL A 40 9.12 -0.90 12.78
CA VAL A 40 10.35 -1.67 12.98
C VAL A 40 10.24 -3.01 12.26
N ALA A 41 11.30 -3.39 11.54
CA ALA A 41 11.44 -4.69 10.89
C ALA A 41 12.92 -5.12 10.84
N PRO A 42 13.22 -6.41 10.58
CA PRO A 42 14.59 -6.86 10.34
C PRO A 42 15.28 -6.09 9.21
N ASP A 43 16.59 -5.86 9.32
CA ASP A 43 17.35 -5.18 8.26
C ASP A 43 17.27 -5.92 6.92
N SER A 44 17.13 -7.24 6.98
CA SER A 44 17.01 -8.06 5.80
C SER A 44 15.61 -8.05 5.19
N ALA A 45 14.63 -7.28 5.66
CA ALA A 45 13.27 -7.39 5.12
C ALA A 45 13.19 -7.07 3.60
N LEU A 46 14.14 -6.30 3.06
CA LEU A 46 14.09 -5.75 1.69
C LEU A 46 15.20 -6.23 0.73
N ASP A 47 16.28 -6.88 1.17
CA ASP A 47 17.50 -7.17 0.36
C ASP A 47 17.33 -7.90 -0.99
N THR A 48 16.17 -8.50 -1.25
CA THR A 48 15.86 -9.36 -2.41
C THR A 48 14.74 -8.76 -3.23
N LEU A 49 14.17 -7.65 -2.78
CA LEU A 49 13.05 -7.00 -3.45
C LEU A 49 13.59 -6.24 -4.66
N THR A 50 13.43 -6.86 -5.83
CA THR A 50 13.78 -6.25 -7.10
C THR A 50 12.49 -5.81 -7.80
N PRO A 51 12.35 -4.55 -8.23
CA PRO A 51 11.15 -4.10 -8.91
C PRO A 51 11.05 -4.83 -10.25
N SER A 52 10.06 -5.71 -10.38
CA SER A 52 9.79 -6.48 -11.58
C SER A 52 8.29 -6.70 -11.77
N LEU A 53 7.89 -6.86 -13.03
CA LEU A 53 6.49 -7.09 -13.40
C LEU A 53 6.44 -8.10 -14.54
N SER A 54 5.69 -9.18 -14.35
CA SER A 54 5.51 -10.19 -15.38
C SER A 54 4.13 -10.82 -15.29
N GLU A 55 3.50 -11.02 -16.45
CA GLU A 55 2.27 -11.81 -16.54
C GLU A 55 2.59 -13.31 -16.49
N THR A 56 1.69 -14.08 -15.89
CA THR A 56 1.73 -15.54 -15.88
C THR A 56 0.44 -16.08 -16.48
N ALA A 57 0.37 -17.38 -16.74
CA ALA A 57 -0.85 -18.01 -17.23
C ALA A 57 -2.05 -17.83 -16.28
N THR A 58 -1.79 -17.62 -14.99
CA THR A 58 -2.81 -17.59 -13.93
C THR A 58 -2.94 -16.23 -13.25
N GLY A 59 -2.10 -15.23 -13.58
CA GLY A 59 -2.15 -13.94 -12.92
C GLY A 59 -0.96 -13.03 -13.21
N LEU A 60 -0.61 -12.22 -12.21
CA LEU A 60 0.42 -11.20 -12.30
C LEU A 60 1.45 -11.42 -11.20
N LYS A 61 2.74 -11.35 -11.55
CA LYS A 61 3.83 -11.31 -10.58
C LYS A 61 4.36 -9.89 -10.43
N LEU A 62 4.44 -9.42 -9.20
CA LEU A 62 5.04 -8.15 -8.80
C LEU A 62 6.23 -8.44 -7.89
N CYS A 63 7.41 -7.95 -8.26
CA CYS A 63 8.67 -8.26 -7.58
C CYS A 63 8.91 -9.78 -7.42
N GLY A 64 8.52 -10.57 -8.43
CA GLY A 64 8.59 -12.03 -8.41
C GLY A 64 7.48 -12.75 -7.62
N LEU A 65 6.65 -12.02 -6.87
CA LEU A 65 5.57 -12.57 -6.05
C LEU A 65 4.24 -12.54 -6.79
N ASP A 66 3.48 -13.63 -6.74
CA ASP A 66 2.12 -13.64 -7.28
C ASP A 66 1.24 -12.66 -6.50
N ILE A 67 0.45 -11.90 -7.26
CA ILE A 67 -0.51 -10.94 -6.72
C ILE A 67 -1.91 -11.13 -7.33
N ASP A 68 -2.91 -11.31 -6.48
CA ASP A 68 -4.32 -11.46 -6.85
C ASP A 68 -5.34 -10.89 -5.85
N TRP A 69 -4.94 -10.02 -4.90
CA TRP A 69 -5.81 -9.55 -3.80
C TRP A 69 -7.09 -8.85 -4.27
N TRP A 70 -7.11 -8.33 -5.50
CA TRP A 70 -8.24 -7.62 -6.11
C TRP A 70 -9.21 -8.54 -6.89
N GLN A 71 -8.87 -9.81 -7.07
CA GLN A 71 -9.73 -10.77 -7.78
C GLN A 71 -10.98 -11.09 -6.94
N PRO A 72 -12.05 -11.65 -7.52
CA PRO A 72 -13.28 -11.96 -6.78
C PRO A 72 -13.07 -12.87 -5.55
N TRP A 73 -12.00 -13.66 -5.54
CA TRP A 73 -11.57 -14.53 -4.43
C TRP A 73 -10.39 -13.98 -3.61
N GLY A 74 -9.90 -12.78 -3.96
CA GLY A 74 -8.81 -12.12 -3.26
C GLY A 74 -9.27 -11.47 -1.96
N LEU A 75 -8.33 -11.30 -1.02
CA LEU A 75 -8.62 -10.82 0.33
C LEU A 75 -9.23 -9.41 0.38
N ASN A 76 -8.88 -8.56 -0.59
CA ASN A 76 -9.14 -7.12 -0.56
C ASN A 76 -9.85 -6.61 -1.83
N ALA A 77 -10.73 -7.41 -2.44
CA ALA A 77 -11.44 -7.04 -3.68
C ALA A 77 -12.14 -5.66 -3.60
N GLY A 78 -12.62 -5.30 -2.41
CA GLY A 78 -13.26 -4.01 -2.13
C GLY A 78 -12.33 -2.79 -2.29
N LEU A 79 -11.01 -2.93 -2.08
CA LEU A 79 -10.02 -1.84 -2.10
C LEU A 79 -9.45 -1.54 -3.50
N LYS A 80 -9.99 -2.18 -4.55
CA LYS A 80 -9.53 -1.96 -5.93
C LYS A 80 -9.82 -0.54 -6.46
N ASN A 81 -8.94 0.41 -6.23
CA ASN A 81 -9.19 1.84 -6.52
C ASN A 81 -9.15 2.23 -8.00
N TRP A 82 -8.51 1.44 -8.87
CA TRP A 82 -8.47 1.74 -10.31
C TRP A 82 -9.81 1.41 -11.01
N ALA A 83 -10.12 2.19 -12.04
CA ALA A 83 -11.38 2.12 -12.77
C ALA A 83 -11.18 2.18 -14.30
N GLY A 84 -12.25 1.91 -15.06
CA GLY A 84 -12.22 1.95 -16.51
C GLY A 84 -11.41 0.81 -17.14
N GLN A 85 -10.63 1.15 -18.18
CA GLN A 85 -9.82 0.18 -18.95
C GLN A 85 -8.47 -0.17 -18.30
N GLN A 86 -8.23 0.29 -17.07
CA GLN A 86 -7.00 -0.03 -16.33
C GLN A 86 -7.04 -1.48 -15.83
N THR A 87 -5.96 -2.21 -16.12
CA THR A 87 -5.67 -3.53 -15.56
C THR A 87 -4.63 -3.43 -14.45
N ALA A 88 -4.56 -4.44 -13.57
CA ALA A 88 -3.51 -4.50 -12.53
C ALA A 88 -2.09 -4.40 -13.14
N LEU A 89 -1.89 -5.00 -14.33
CA LEU A 89 -0.67 -4.85 -15.10
C LEU A 89 -0.38 -3.38 -15.43
N THR A 90 -1.35 -2.65 -15.97
CA THR A 90 -1.16 -1.22 -16.32
C THR A 90 -0.95 -0.34 -15.09
N VAL A 91 -1.58 -0.69 -13.96
CA VAL A 91 -1.44 0.03 -12.68
C VAL A 91 -0.03 -0.13 -12.10
N HIS A 92 0.53 -1.35 -12.09
CA HIS A 92 1.85 -1.58 -11.51
C HIS A 92 3.02 -1.31 -12.45
N ARG A 93 2.80 -1.27 -13.77
CA ARG A 93 3.87 -1.06 -14.77
C ARG A 93 4.66 0.21 -14.49
N HIS A 94 3.97 1.31 -14.22
CA HIS A 94 4.62 2.59 -14.00
C HIS A 94 5.34 2.64 -12.64
N SER A 95 4.72 2.11 -11.57
CA SER A 95 5.39 2.02 -10.27
C SER A 95 6.68 1.21 -10.35
N VAL A 96 6.68 0.07 -11.05
CA VAL A 96 7.88 -0.77 -11.22
C VAL A 96 8.97 -0.05 -12.02
N GLN A 97 8.61 0.60 -13.13
CA GLN A 97 9.56 1.37 -13.93
C GLN A 97 10.23 2.48 -13.11
N GLN A 98 9.47 3.17 -12.26
CA GLN A 98 9.99 4.29 -11.46
C GLN A 98 10.79 3.82 -10.25
N ALA A 99 10.31 2.77 -9.59
CA ALA A 99 10.99 2.12 -8.47
C ALA A 99 12.39 1.64 -8.85
N SER A 100 12.63 1.28 -10.12
CA SER A 100 13.95 0.83 -10.60
C SER A 100 15.10 1.84 -10.40
N SER A 101 14.77 3.13 -10.21
CA SER A 101 15.76 4.20 -10.02
C SER A 101 16.22 4.39 -8.57
N ARG A 102 15.60 3.72 -7.59
CA ARG A 102 15.88 3.88 -6.15
C ARG A 102 15.79 2.56 -5.39
N ALA A 103 16.43 2.50 -4.23
CA ALA A 103 16.37 1.31 -3.40
C ALA A 103 14.99 1.18 -2.74
N PRO A 104 14.50 -0.03 -2.45
CA PRO A 104 13.26 -0.25 -1.71
C PRO A 104 13.23 0.45 -0.34
N ALA A 105 14.39 0.60 0.31
CA ALA A 105 14.50 1.25 1.61
C ALA A 105 14.10 2.74 1.59
N ASP A 106 14.14 3.38 0.41
CA ASP A 106 13.75 4.79 0.21
C ASP A 106 12.23 5.00 0.13
N TRP A 107 11.43 3.94 0.31
CA TRP A 107 9.98 3.96 0.05
C TRP A 107 9.17 5.10 0.70
N PRO A 108 9.46 5.59 1.93
CA PRO A 108 8.65 6.65 2.52
C PRO A 108 8.88 8.00 1.84
N ALA A 109 10.11 8.25 1.39
CA ALA A 109 10.59 9.56 0.94
C ALA A 109 10.70 9.67 -0.59
N PHE A 110 10.86 8.55 -1.29
CA PHE A 110 11.03 8.57 -2.73
C PHE A 110 9.70 8.85 -3.45
N SER A 111 9.63 10.01 -4.10
CA SER A 111 8.55 10.37 -5.00
C SER A 111 9.01 10.46 -6.46
N ALA A 112 8.11 10.13 -7.37
CA ALA A 112 8.30 10.23 -8.82
C ALA A 112 7.00 10.61 -9.52
N PRO A 113 7.05 11.24 -10.70
CA PRO A 113 5.87 11.65 -11.45
C PRO A 113 4.92 10.48 -11.80
N ALA A 114 3.76 10.39 -11.17
CA ALA A 114 2.84 9.27 -11.26
C ALA A 114 2.15 9.14 -12.64
N ARG A 115 2.07 7.91 -13.17
CA ARG A 115 1.23 7.57 -14.33
C ARG A 115 0.45 6.29 -14.04
N GLY A 116 -0.74 6.41 -13.45
CA GLY A 116 -1.51 5.24 -13.00
C GLY A 116 -0.94 4.62 -11.74
N GLN A 117 -1.79 4.45 -10.74
CA GLN A 117 -1.43 4.00 -9.39
C GLN A 117 -2.55 3.17 -8.78
N LEU A 118 -2.26 2.51 -7.67
CA LEU A 118 -3.28 1.93 -6.82
C LEU A 118 -3.96 3.01 -5.94
N TYR A 119 -3.44 4.24 -5.87
CA TYR A 119 -4.07 5.36 -5.16
C TYR A 119 -4.34 5.06 -3.68
N VAL A 120 -3.42 4.32 -3.06
CA VAL A 120 -3.45 4.07 -1.60
C VAL A 120 -2.74 5.17 -0.83
N ASP A 121 -1.85 5.91 -1.49
CA ASP A 121 -1.19 7.06 -0.90
C ASP A 121 -2.12 8.28 -0.83
N ALA A 122 -2.53 8.65 0.39
CA ALA A 122 -3.36 9.84 0.63
C ALA A 122 -2.63 11.16 0.31
N LEU A 123 -1.30 11.16 0.29
CA LEU A 123 -0.47 12.34 -0.03
C LEU A 123 -0.16 12.47 -1.52
N GLY A 124 -0.34 11.38 -2.29
CA GLY A 124 -0.01 11.29 -3.70
C GLY A 124 -1.02 11.93 -4.65
N MET A 125 -1.97 12.72 -4.15
CA MET A 125 -3.09 13.28 -4.91
C MET A 125 -3.03 14.81 -4.96
N TRP A 126 -2.07 15.37 -5.70
CA TRP A 126 -2.16 16.76 -6.14
C TRP A 126 -2.99 16.81 -7.41
N ASP A 127 -4.15 17.46 -7.37
CA ASP A 127 -5.16 17.36 -8.40
C ASP A 127 -4.84 18.18 -9.67
N ALA A 128 -5.28 17.67 -10.81
CA ALA A 128 -5.59 18.48 -11.99
C ALA A 128 -6.90 19.27 -11.83
N GLN A 129 -7.79 18.68 -11.01
CA GLN A 129 -9.23 18.87 -11.11
C GLN A 129 -9.77 19.92 -10.16
N GLY A 130 -9.08 20.22 -9.07
CA GLY A 130 -9.25 21.45 -8.29
C GLY A 130 -8.78 22.69 -9.04
N ILE A 131 -7.94 22.52 -10.08
CA ILE A 131 -7.53 23.58 -11.02
C ILE A 131 -8.45 23.62 -12.27
N GLY A 132 -9.38 22.67 -12.43
CA GLY A 132 -10.35 22.66 -13.53
C GLY A 132 -9.76 22.38 -14.93
N TRP A 133 -8.54 21.85 -15.04
CA TRP A 133 -7.84 21.63 -16.32
C TRP A 133 -7.44 20.17 -16.56
N SER A 134 -7.35 19.79 -17.82
CA SER A 134 -6.88 18.46 -18.24
C SER A 134 -5.35 18.39 -18.12
N LEU A 135 -4.85 17.58 -17.18
CA LEU A 135 -3.41 17.34 -16.96
C LEU A 135 -2.66 16.80 -18.19
N ASN A 136 -3.37 16.27 -19.19
CA ASN A 136 -2.75 15.79 -20.43
C ASN A 136 -2.06 16.90 -21.23
N GLU A 137 -2.40 18.17 -20.98
CA GLU A 137 -1.86 19.32 -21.73
C GLU A 137 -0.61 19.95 -21.08
N GLN A 138 -0.25 19.55 -19.85
CA GLN A 138 0.82 20.17 -19.07
C GLN A 138 1.78 19.12 -18.46
N PRO A 139 2.69 18.54 -19.26
CA PRO A 139 3.62 17.50 -18.78
C PRO A 139 4.59 17.97 -17.68
N GLN A 140 4.70 19.27 -17.44
CA GLN A 140 5.49 19.86 -16.35
C GLN A 140 4.83 19.79 -14.95
N HIS A 141 3.51 19.59 -14.86
CA HIS A 141 2.78 19.50 -13.59
C HIS A 141 2.34 18.05 -13.39
N GLN A 142 3.22 17.17 -12.93
CA GLN A 142 2.86 15.76 -12.73
C GLN A 142 2.56 15.50 -11.26
N ILE A 143 1.45 14.79 -11.01
CA ILE A 143 1.10 14.26 -9.70
C ILE A 143 2.30 13.47 -9.17
N ALA A 144 2.81 13.80 -7.99
CA ALA A 144 3.91 13.05 -7.40
C ALA A 144 3.36 11.79 -6.73
N GLY A 145 3.85 10.63 -7.16
CA GLY A 145 3.57 9.33 -6.57
C GLY A 145 4.72 8.79 -5.76
N ARG A 146 4.46 7.84 -4.85
CA ARG A 146 5.52 7.07 -4.17
C ARG A 146 5.55 5.63 -4.68
N PRO A 147 6.40 5.31 -5.69
CA PRO A 147 6.33 4.03 -6.41
C PRO A 147 6.54 2.83 -5.50
N TRP A 148 7.53 2.91 -4.61
CA TRP A 148 7.83 1.82 -3.67
C TRP A 148 6.73 1.65 -2.63
N LEU A 149 6.12 2.73 -2.15
CA LEU A 149 4.95 2.64 -1.26
C LEU A 149 3.81 1.87 -1.94
N GLU A 150 3.46 2.23 -3.17
CA GLU A 150 2.38 1.58 -3.92
C GLU A 150 2.65 0.09 -4.17
N ILE A 151 3.91 -0.27 -4.49
CA ILE A 151 4.36 -1.67 -4.64
C ILE A 151 4.23 -2.42 -3.32
N LEU A 152 4.81 -1.89 -2.23
CA LEU A 152 4.79 -2.53 -0.92
C LEU A 152 3.37 -2.67 -0.38
N ALA A 153 2.52 -1.65 -0.55
CA ALA A 153 1.12 -1.70 -0.17
C ALA A 153 0.37 -2.80 -0.93
N SER A 154 0.62 -2.95 -2.23
CA SER A 154 0.05 -4.04 -3.04
C SER A 154 0.48 -5.42 -2.56
N LEU A 155 1.73 -5.56 -2.07
CA LEU A 155 2.22 -6.78 -1.46
C LEU A 155 1.61 -7.02 -0.08
N GLY A 156 1.36 -5.97 0.71
CA GLY A 156 0.72 -6.03 2.02
C GLY A 156 -0.73 -6.50 1.94
N LEU A 157 -1.48 -6.01 0.95
CA LEU A 157 -2.87 -6.41 0.68
C LEU A 157 -3.05 -7.91 0.36
N GLN A 158 -1.96 -8.66 0.15
CA GLN A 158 -2.03 -10.12 -0.01
C GLN A 158 -2.24 -10.87 1.30
N ALA A 159 -1.81 -10.28 2.43
CA ALA A 159 -1.87 -10.92 3.74
C ALA A 159 -2.75 -10.16 4.73
N PHE A 160 -2.83 -8.84 4.60
CA PHE A 160 -3.54 -7.98 5.53
C PHE A 160 -4.89 -7.57 4.93
N SER A 161 -5.97 -8.05 5.55
CA SER A 161 -7.33 -7.71 5.16
C SER A 161 -7.71 -6.37 5.75
N VAL A 162 -8.14 -5.44 4.90
CA VAL A 162 -8.65 -4.15 5.34
C VAL A 162 -10.15 -4.27 5.54
N ALA A 163 -10.62 -3.96 6.75
CA ALA A 163 -12.05 -4.01 7.05
C ALA A 163 -12.77 -2.82 6.38
N GLY A 164 -14.05 -2.97 6.07
CA GLY A 164 -14.87 -1.91 5.45
C GLY A 164 -14.95 -1.99 3.93
N ASN A 165 -15.35 -0.89 3.30
CA ASN A 165 -15.62 -0.82 1.86
C ASN A 165 -15.53 0.63 1.34
N ARG A 166 -15.67 0.85 0.03
CA ARG A 166 -15.56 2.18 -0.60
C ARG A 166 -16.71 3.16 -0.32
N HIS A 167 -17.75 2.73 0.37
CA HIS A 167 -18.83 3.60 0.81
C HIS A 167 -18.58 4.12 2.22
N ASP A 168 -18.14 3.22 3.12
CA ASP A 168 -17.98 3.52 4.56
C ASP A 168 -16.53 3.85 4.96
N GLY A 169 -15.61 3.76 4.00
CA GLY A 169 -14.18 3.80 4.22
C GLY A 169 -13.63 2.48 4.77
N PHE A 170 -12.32 2.49 4.98
CA PHE A 170 -11.52 1.35 5.35
C PHE A 170 -11.00 1.49 6.77
N VAL A 171 -11.09 0.43 7.56
CA VAL A 171 -10.67 0.39 8.96
C VAL A 171 -9.45 -0.51 9.10
N TYR A 172 -8.48 -0.04 9.87
CA TYR A 172 -7.23 -0.73 10.16
C TYR A 172 -6.72 -0.35 11.54
N HIS A 173 -5.84 -1.17 12.10
CA HIS A 173 -5.16 -0.89 13.35
C HIS A 173 -3.65 -0.99 13.15
N LEU A 174 -2.90 -0.17 13.87
CA LEU A 174 -1.48 -0.42 14.04
C LEU A 174 -1.29 -1.65 14.96
N TRP A 175 -0.12 -2.27 14.92
CA TRP A 175 0.21 -3.41 15.76
C TRP A 175 1.56 -3.24 16.45
N ARG A 176 1.74 -3.78 17.66
CA ARG A 176 3.05 -3.89 18.30
C ARG A 176 3.92 -4.92 17.59
N PRO A 177 5.27 -4.87 17.73
CA PRO A 177 6.15 -5.92 17.23
C PRO A 177 5.61 -7.33 17.52
N ALA A 178 5.35 -8.08 16.45
CA ALA A 178 4.78 -9.41 16.52
C ALA A 178 5.10 -10.23 15.25
N PRO A 179 5.07 -11.58 15.31
CA PRO A 179 5.08 -12.42 14.14
C PRO A 179 3.87 -12.17 13.23
N LEU A 180 4.02 -12.42 11.92
CA LEU A 180 3.02 -12.09 10.89
C LEU A 180 1.57 -12.48 11.23
N PRO A 181 1.24 -13.71 11.72
CA PRO A 181 -0.15 -14.06 12.01
C PRO A 181 -0.79 -13.17 13.08
N LEU A 182 -0.01 -12.75 14.08
CA LEU A 182 -0.49 -11.87 15.15
C LEU A 182 -0.59 -10.42 14.67
N ALA A 183 0.33 -9.98 13.82
CA ALA A 183 0.25 -8.68 13.14
C ALA A 183 -1.02 -8.58 12.28
N VAL A 184 -1.34 -9.62 11.49
CA VAL A 184 -2.55 -9.68 10.66
C VAL A 184 -3.82 -9.63 11.53
N ALA A 185 -3.87 -10.41 12.62
CA ALA A 185 -5.00 -10.39 13.54
C ALA A 185 -5.19 -9.02 14.21
N ALA A 186 -4.10 -8.39 14.65
CA ALA A 186 -4.10 -7.06 15.24
C ALA A 186 -4.58 -6.01 14.23
N PHE A 187 -4.04 -6.01 13.00
CA PHE A 187 -4.42 -5.07 11.94
C PHE A 187 -5.92 -5.08 11.63
N GLY A 188 -6.53 -6.27 11.58
CA GLY A 188 -7.97 -6.45 11.36
C GLY A 188 -8.86 -5.99 12.52
N GLY A 189 -8.29 -5.59 13.67
CA GLY A 189 -9.06 -5.17 14.84
C GLY A 189 -9.80 -6.32 15.54
N HIS A 190 -9.31 -7.56 15.42
CA HIS A 190 -9.95 -8.72 16.02
C HIS A 190 -9.74 -8.74 17.54
N GLY A 191 -10.64 -8.07 18.27
CA GLY A 191 -10.78 -8.15 19.72
C GLY A 191 -9.62 -7.55 20.53
N PRO A 192 -9.69 -7.63 21.88
CA PRO A 192 -8.59 -7.21 22.74
C PRO A 192 -7.39 -8.14 22.53
N SER A 193 -6.41 -7.66 21.74
CA SER A 193 -5.11 -8.29 21.53
C SER A 193 -4.04 -7.43 22.19
N ILE A 194 -3.10 -8.05 22.90
CA ILE A 194 -1.92 -7.34 23.46
C ILE A 194 -1.10 -6.66 22.35
N TYR A 195 -1.25 -7.10 21.10
CA TYR A 195 -0.56 -6.58 19.94
C TYR A 195 -1.34 -5.48 19.22
N SER A 196 -2.64 -5.32 19.43
CA SER A 196 -3.40 -4.25 18.75
C SER A 196 -3.08 -2.90 19.36
N LEU A 197 -2.79 -1.92 18.51
CA LEU A 197 -2.66 -0.51 18.86
C LEU A 197 -3.87 0.27 18.35
N ARG A 198 -3.75 1.60 18.31
CA ARG A 198 -4.81 2.52 17.90
C ARG A 198 -5.35 2.15 16.51
N GLY A 199 -6.68 2.16 16.40
CA GLY A 199 -7.40 2.00 15.15
C GLY A 199 -7.62 3.31 14.42
N TYR A 200 -7.75 3.22 13.10
CA TYR A 200 -7.95 4.32 12.18
C TYR A 200 -9.02 3.95 11.15
N ARG A 201 -9.73 4.96 10.65
CA ARG A 201 -10.64 4.86 9.51
C ARG A 201 -10.17 5.79 8.40
N ALA A 202 -9.78 5.23 7.26
CA ALA A 202 -9.48 5.95 6.02
C ALA A 202 -10.76 6.09 5.18
N PRO A 203 -11.34 7.30 5.07
CA PRO A 203 -12.43 7.54 4.15
C PRO A 203 -11.97 7.39 2.69
N THR A 204 -12.93 7.25 1.81
CA THR A 204 -12.70 7.26 0.36
C THR A 204 -13.46 8.42 -0.27
N ASP A 205 -12.91 9.00 -1.31
CA ASP A 205 -13.56 10.01 -2.13
C ASP A 205 -13.45 9.67 -3.62
N LYS A 206 -14.14 10.42 -4.48
CA LYS A 206 -14.20 10.18 -5.91
C LYS A 206 -13.87 11.43 -6.70
N SER A 207 -13.00 11.27 -7.69
CA SER A 207 -12.81 12.25 -8.74
C SER A 207 -13.08 11.61 -10.10
N GLY A 208 -14.19 12.01 -10.72
CA GLY A 208 -14.71 11.34 -11.90
C GLY A 208 -15.00 9.86 -11.65
N LYS A 209 -14.26 8.96 -12.32
CA LYS A 209 -14.38 7.50 -12.15
C LYS A 209 -13.35 6.91 -11.18
N VAL A 210 -12.40 7.70 -10.69
CA VAL A 210 -11.33 7.23 -9.80
C VAL A 210 -11.81 7.34 -8.36
N THR A 211 -11.62 6.28 -7.58
CA THR A 211 -11.76 6.30 -6.12
C THR A 211 -10.38 6.41 -5.51
N TYR A 212 -10.20 7.30 -4.54
CA TYR A 212 -8.94 7.48 -3.82
C TYR A 212 -9.18 7.52 -2.31
N LEU A 213 -8.12 7.25 -1.55
CA LEU A 213 -8.14 7.31 -0.10
C LEU A 213 -7.87 8.74 0.40
N LEU A 214 -8.59 9.15 1.43
CA LEU A 214 -8.30 10.35 2.20
C LEU A 214 -7.45 9.99 3.43
N SER A 215 -6.85 11.00 4.06
CA SER A 215 -6.23 10.85 5.37
C SER A 215 -7.23 10.27 6.37
N ALA A 216 -6.78 9.26 7.08
CA ALA A 216 -7.56 8.57 8.09
C ALA A 216 -7.70 9.41 9.37
N HIS A 217 -8.76 9.12 10.11
CA HIS A 217 -8.95 9.64 11.47
C HIS A 217 -8.94 8.48 12.48
N PRO A 218 -8.51 8.73 13.73
CA PRO A 218 -8.64 7.74 14.81
C PRO A 218 -10.08 7.24 14.97
N LEU A 219 -10.25 5.95 15.28
CA LEU A 219 -11.54 5.36 15.67
C LEU A 219 -12.03 5.84 17.04
#